data_AF-A0A2G9GIT6-F1
#
_entry.id   AF-A0A2G9GIT6-F1
#
_cell.length_a   1.000
_cell.length_b   1.000
_cell.length_c   1.000
_cell.angle_alpha   90.00
_cell.angle_beta   90.00
_cell.angle_gamma   90.00
#
_symmetry.space_group_name_H-M   'P 1'
#
loop_
_entity.id
_entity.type
_entity.pdbx_description
1 polymer ?
#
loop_
_entity_poly.entity_id
_entity_poly.type
_entity_poly.pdbx_seq_one_letter_code
_entity_poly.pdbx_strand_id
1 'polypeptide(L)'
;MSRPDLNFDSLNELHDSVNQLLHSPDIKPEKKWVHEVSEASLKMADSCAAAKDLLLLAKDHLQNLQSAFRHVAAAADAGANHAGNNFASHRLPRKQLKKAIMKRLDSLKGMESTITAAASPPPEDQSLEVVVDMLKEVRATTLMIVRSLLSLIAMPNPDRKQDSGRKDPVFRIRLTRVDSLRFLEKCDVSDIRSMMKKLEEVEMVVEDLEAELEGMYRRLVRTRASLLNILTSSE
;
A
#
# COMPACT_ATOMS: atom_id res chain seq x y z
N MET A 1 11.23 -16.14 4.34
CA MET A 1 9.80 -15.95 4.02
C MET A 1 9.73 -15.37 2.63
N SER A 2 8.94 -15.97 1.74
CA SER A 2 8.80 -15.49 0.37
C SER A 2 8.01 -14.19 0.35
N ARG A 3 8.51 -13.18 -0.39
CA ARG A 3 7.79 -11.95 -0.72
C ARG A 3 6.36 -12.30 -1.16
N PRO A 4 5.35 -11.50 -0.81
CA PRO A 4 4.02 -11.69 -1.38
C PRO A 4 4.15 -11.70 -2.91
N ASP A 5 3.50 -12.65 -3.60
CA ASP A 5 3.51 -12.82 -5.06
C ASP A 5 2.78 -11.63 -5.74
N LEU A 6 3.34 -10.44 -5.57
CA LEU A 6 3.01 -9.24 -6.30
C LEU A 6 4.08 -9.15 -7.36
N ASN A 7 3.69 -9.28 -8.61
CA ASN A 7 4.62 -9.20 -9.72
C ASN A 7 4.98 -7.71 -9.99
N PHE A 8 5.63 -7.09 -9.00
CA PHE A 8 6.15 -5.73 -9.09
C PHE A 8 7.17 -5.62 -10.21
N ASP A 9 7.91 -6.69 -10.47
CA ASP A 9 8.90 -6.76 -11.55
C ASP A 9 8.24 -6.55 -12.92
N SER A 10 7.18 -7.30 -13.24
CA SER A 10 6.46 -7.08 -14.52
C SER A 10 5.77 -5.71 -14.59
N LEU A 11 5.28 -5.16 -13.48
CA LEU A 11 4.72 -3.80 -13.47
C LEU A 11 5.82 -2.74 -13.70
N ASN A 12 7.00 -2.95 -13.11
CA ASN A 12 8.17 -2.09 -13.31
C ASN A 12 8.65 -2.16 -14.77
N GLU A 13 8.72 -3.36 -15.35
CA GLU A 13 9.03 -3.55 -16.78
C GLU A 13 8.00 -2.85 -17.69
N LEU A 14 6.71 -2.96 -17.38
CA LEU A 14 5.65 -2.26 -18.10
C LEU A 14 5.84 -0.74 -18.03
N HIS A 15 6.13 -0.19 -16.84
CA HIS A 15 6.44 1.22 -16.69
C HIS A 15 7.63 1.66 -17.53
N ASP A 16 8.72 0.89 -17.50
CA ASP A 16 9.95 1.23 -18.22
C ASP A 16 9.74 1.13 -19.74
N SER A 17 9.01 0.12 -20.20
CA SER A 17 8.59 -0.03 -21.61
C SER A 17 7.73 1.14 -22.08
N VAL A 18 6.71 1.54 -21.32
CA VAL A 18 5.85 2.66 -21.68
C VAL A 18 6.63 3.98 -21.69
N ASN A 19 7.50 4.19 -20.70
CA ASN A 19 8.33 5.38 -20.68
C ASN A 19 9.28 5.43 -21.89
N GLN A 20 9.88 4.31 -22.31
CA GLN A 20 10.68 4.27 -23.53
C GLN A 20 9.84 4.57 -24.78
N LEU A 21 8.63 4.00 -24.87
CA LEU A 21 7.72 4.25 -25.98
C LEU A 21 7.39 5.74 -26.10
N LEU A 22 7.05 6.41 -24.99
CA LEU A 22 6.71 7.84 -24.96
C LEU A 22 7.84 8.79 -25.39
N HIS A 23 9.09 8.32 -25.47
CA HIS A 23 10.22 9.10 -26.01
C HIS A 23 10.44 8.89 -27.51
N SER A 24 9.66 8.00 -28.16
CA SER A 24 9.75 7.77 -29.60
C SER A 24 9.16 8.95 -30.39
N PRO A 25 9.85 9.46 -31.42
CA PRO A 25 9.41 10.63 -32.18
C PRO A 25 8.16 10.41 -33.06
N ASP A 26 7.66 9.18 -33.17
CA ASP A 26 6.52 8.82 -34.03
C ASP A 26 5.13 8.98 -33.37
N ILE A 27 5.07 9.37 -32.09
CA ILE A 27 3.78 9.53 -31.40
C ILE A 27 3.23 10.93 -31.73
N LYS A 28 2.21 11.00 -32.61
CA LYS A 28 1.40 12.21 -32.87
C LYS A 28 -0.03 12.04 -32.36
N PRO A 29 -0.21 11.96 -31.02
CA PRO A 29 -1.50 11.68 -30.45
C PRO A 29 -2.39 12.93 -30.43
N GLU A 30 -3.70 12.74 -30.37
CA GLU A 30 -4.64 13.87 -30.20
C GLU A 30 -4.33 14.61 -28.87
N LYS A 31 -4.04 15.92 -28.95
CA LYS A 31 -3.62 16.73 -27.79
C LYS A 31 -4.58 16.60 -26.60
N LYS A 32 -5.89 16.54 -26.86
CA LYS A 32 -6.92 16.37 -25.83
C LYS A 32 -6.74 15.04 -25.09
N TRP A 33 -6.51 13.96 -25.81
CA TRP A 33 -6.34 12.63 -25.22
C TRP A 33 -5.04 12.54 -24.41
N VAL A 34 -3.93 13.11 -24.90
CA VAL A 34 -2.68 13.21 -24.14
C VAL A 34 -2.88 13.94 -22.81
N HIS A 35 -3.63 15.04 -22.84
CA HIS A 35 -3.94 15.81 -21.64
C HIS A 35 -4.75 14.97 -20.64
N GLU A 36 -5.78 14.25 -21.08
CA GLU A 36 -6.59 13.37 -20.22
C GLU A 36 -5.76 12.23 -19.60
N VAL A 37 -4.89 11.58 -20.39
CA VAL A 37 -3.98 10.53 -19.91
C VAL A 37 -2.94 11.10 -18.93
N SER A 38 -2.43 12.31 -19.19
CA SER A 38 -1.50 13.03 -18.30
C SER A 38 -2.14 13.36 -16.95
N GLU A 39 -3.38 13.85 -16.96
CA GLU A 39 -4.16 14.13 -15.75
C GLU A 39 -4.48 12.85 -14.97
N ALA A 40 -4.79 11.75 -15.66
CA ALA A 40 -4.97 10.45 -15.03
C ALA A 40 -3.67 9.94 -14.38
N SER A 41 -2.54 10.11 -15.05
CA SER A 41 -1.21 9.76 -14.52
C SER A 41 -0.84 10.57 -13.28
N LEU A 42 -1.12 11.88 -13.27
CA LEU A 42 -0.89 12.75 -12.11
C LEU A 42 -1.70 12.27 -10.89
N LYS A 43 -3.00 12.05 -11.07
CA LYS A 43 -3.87 11.59 -9.96
C LYS A 43 -3.47 10.21 -9.43
N MET A 44 -2.95 9.33 -10.29
CA MET A 44 -2.40 8.05 -9.86
C MET A 44 -1.10 8.23 -9.09
N ALA A 45 -0.22 9.16 -9.49
CA ALA A 45 0.99 9.47 -8.74
C ALA A 45 0.65 9.98 -7.34
N ASP A 46 -0.27 10.94 -7.23
CA ASP A 46 -0.78 11.46 -5.95
C ASP A 46 -1.38 10.35 -5.08
N SER A 47 -2.07 9.39 -5.71
CA SER A 47 -2.64 8.23 -5.02
C SER A 47 -1.57 7.26 -4.51
N CYS A 48 -0.47 7.06 -5.25
CA CYS A 48 0.68 6.27 -4.79
C CYS A 48 1.36 6.94 -3.59
N ALA A 49 1.62 8.25 -3.68
CA ALA A 49 2.19 9.02 -2.56
C ALA A 49 1.30 8.95 -1.31
N ALA A 50 -0.01 9.14 -1.48
CA ALA A 50 -0.99 9.00 -0.42
C ALA A 50 -1.06 7.59 0.20
N ALA A 51 -0.86 6.54 -0.58
CA ALA A 51 -0.82 5.17 -0.08
C ALA A 51 0.49 4.88 0.67
N LYS A 52 1.61 5.45 0.23
CA LYS A 52 2.88 5.43 0.96
C LYS A 52 2.76 6.14 2.32
N ASP A 53 2.09 7.29 2.40
CA ASP A 53 1.82 7.96 3.67
C ASP A 53 1.01 7.08 4.65
N LEU A 54 0.10 6.24 4.12
CA LEU A 54 -0.63 5.27 4.94
C LEU A 54 0.28 4.15 5.46
N LEU A 55 1.25 3.70 4.68
CA LEU A 55 2.23 2.71 5.12
C LEU A 55 3.11 3.27 6.22
N LEU A 56 3.58 4.52 6.10
CA LEU A 56 4.32 5.20 7.16
C LEU A 56 3.49 5.28 8.45
N LEU A 57 2.22 5.66 8.34
CA LEU A 57 1.30 5.66 9.50
C LEU A 57 1.12 4.26 10.11
N ALA A 58 1.09 3.22 9.27
CA ALA A 58 1.00 1.84 9.73
C ALA A 58 2.30 1.39 10.42
N LYS A 59 3.47 1.77 9.88
CA LYS A 59 4.79 1.52 10.46
C LYS A 59 4.91 2.15 11.85
N ASP A 60 4.53 3.42 11.99
CA ASP A 60 4.47 4.10 13.29
C ASP A 60 3.57 3.35 14.28
N HIS A 61 2.43 2.82 13.82
CA HIS A 61 1.54 2.02 14.67
C HIS A 61 2.22 0.72 15.15
N LEU A 62 2.90 0.02 14.25
CA LEU A 62 3.61 -1.23 14.55
C LEU A 62 4.76 -1.00 15.54
N GLN A 63 5.56 0.04 15.34
CA GLN A 63 6.69 0.39 16.22
C GLN A 63 6.23 0.78 17.62
N ASN A 64 5.15 1.57 17.71
CA ASN A 64 4.54 1.89 18.99
C ASN A 64 4.09 0.62 19.74
N LEU A 65 3.49 -0.33 19.01
CA LEU A 65 3.04 -1.59 19.59
C LEU A 65 4.21 -2.48 20.04
N GLN A 66 5.25 -2.60 19.22
CA GLN A 66 6.48 -3.31 19.61
C GLN A 66 7.11 -2.71 20.86
N SER A 67 7.17 -1.37 20.96
CA SER A 67 7.71 -0.68 22.13
C SER A 67 6.92 -1.06 23.40
N ALA A 68 5.58 -1.04 23.31
CA ALA A 68 4.74 -1.46 24.42
C ALA A 68 5.00 -2.93 24.82
N PHE A 69 5.13 -3.84 23.84
CA PHE A 69 5.47 -5.24 24.13
C PHE A 69 6.85 -5.41 24.76
N ARG A 70 7.86 -4.66 24.31
CA ARG A 70 9.20 -4.65 24.91
C ARG A 70 9.15 -4.24 26.39
N HIS A 71 8.39 -3.18 26.71
CA HIS A 71 8.23 -2.75 28.09
C HIS A 71 7.59 -3.81 28.98
N VAL A 72 6.58 -4.52 28.46
CA VAL A 72 5.92 -5.60 29.19
C VAL A 72 6.86 -6.77 29.43
N ALA A 73 7.56 -7.24 28.38
CA ALA A 73 8.50 -8.34 28.50
C ALA A 73 9.62 -8.02 29.50
N ALA A 74 10.19 -6.82 29.43
CA ALA A 74 11.24 -6.37 30.36
C ALA A 74 10.75 -6.28 31.81
N ALA A 75 9.52 -5.81 32.05
CA ALA A 75 8.94 -5.75 33.39
C ALA A 75 8.72 -7.14 33.98
N ALA A 76 8.28 -8.10 33.17
CA ALA A 76 8.08 -9.48 33.59
C ALA A 76 9.43 -10.19 33.88
N ASP A 77 10.45 -9.95 33.05
CA ASP A 77 11.80 -10.46 33.28
C ASP A 77 12.41 -9.90 34.59
N ALA A 78 12.00 -8.69 35.01
CA ALA A 78 12.38 -8.08 36.29
C ALA A 78 11.57 -8.56 37.50
N GLY A 79 10.66 -9.53 37.33
CA GLY A 79 9.85 -10.11 38.41
C GLY A 79 8.66 -9.24 38.85
N ALA A 80 8.29 -8.22 38.08
CA ALA A 80 7.08 -7.43 38.36
C ALA A 80 5.81 -8.25 38.01
N ASN A 81 4.78 -8.17 38.87
CA ASN A 81 3.49 -8.76 38.55
C ASN A 81 2.88 -8.06 37.33
N HIS A 82 2.35 -8.86 36.40
CA HIS A 82 1.79 -8.47 35.09
C HIS A 82 0.53 -7.58 35.16
N ALA A 83 0.24 -6.98 36.32
CA ALA A 83 -0.97 -6.27 36.65
C ALA A 83 -1.01 -4.89 35.98
N GLY A 84 -1.64 -4.85 34.81
CA GLY A 84 -2.11 -3.60 34.19
C GLY A 84 -1.31 -3.13 32.99
N ASN A 85 -1.21 -3.97 31.95
CA ASN A 85 -0.73 -3.49 30.66
C ASN A 85 -1.78 -2.59 30.01
N ASN A 86 -1.65 -1.29 30.21
CA ASN A 86 -2.53 -0.29 29.63
C ASN A 86 -2.22 -0.07 28.14
N PHE A 87 -2.60 -1.03 27.29
CA PHE A 87 -2.57 -0.85 25.83
C PHE A 87 -3.64 0.14 25.32
N ALA A 88 -4.40 0.77 26.22
CA ALA A 88 -5.46 1.72 25.89
C ALA A 88 -4.98 2.87 24.98
N SER A 89 -3.72 3.28 25.12
CA SER A 89 -3.04 4.28 24.27
C SER A 89 -3.05 3.89 22.78
N HIS A 90 -3.05 2.59 22.44
CA HIS A 90 -3.05 2.11 21.05
C HIS A 90 -4.42 2.11 20.37
N ARG A 91 -5.52 2.37 21.11
CA ARG A 91 -6.87 2.40 20.53
C ARG A 91 -7.06 3.56 19.55
N LEU A 92 -6.49 4.72 19.85
CA LEU A 92 -6.66 5.94 19.05
C LEU A 92 -5.89 5.88 17.71
N PRO A 93 -4.57 5.55 17.69
CA PRO A 93 -3.83 5.35 16.44
C PRO A 93 -4.50 4.34 15.51
N ARG A 94 -4.99 3.23 16.07
CA ARG A 94 -5.70 2.19 15.32
C ARG A 94 -6.99 2.69 14.65
N LYS A 95 -7.78 3.52 15.35
CA LYS A 95 -8.98 4.15 14.78
C LYS A 95 -8.64 5.14 13.68
N GLN A 96 -7.58 5.93 13.87
CA GLN A 96 -7.10 6.88 12.88
C GLN A 96 -6.61 6.17 11.62
N LEU A 97 -5.77 5.13 11.76
CA LEU A 97 -5.30 4.29 10.66
C LEU A 97 -6.47 3.67 9.90
N LYS A 98 -7.46 3.08 10.61
CA LYS A 98 -8.68 2.55 9.97
C LYS A 98 -9.41 3.60 9.14
N LYS A 99 -9.65 4.78 9.72
CA LYS A 99 -10.35 5.89 9.04
C LYS A 99 -9.58 6.32 7.79
N ALA A 100 -8.26 6.44 7.90
CA ALA A 100 -7.39 6.83 6.81
C ALA A 100 -7.40 5.79 5.67
N ILE A 101 -7.32 4.49 6.00
CA ILE A 101 -7.44 3.39 5.02
C ILE A 101 -8.79 3.43 4.30
N MET A 102 -9.91 3.50 5.04
CA MET A 102 -11.25 3.54 4.42
C MET A 102 -11.40 4.74 3.48
N LYS A 103 -10.95 5.92 3.91
CA LYS A 103 -10.95 7.13 3.07
C LYS A 103 -10.15 6.94 1.77
N ARG A 104 -9.01 6.26 1.82
CA ARG A 104 -8.20 5.99 0.61
C ARG A 104 -8.83 4.94 -0.30
N LEU A 105 -9.46 3.91 0.26
CA LEU A 105 -10.21 2.93 -0.54
C LEU A 105 -11.34 3.60 -1.32
N ASP A 106 -12.07 4.52 -0.69
CA ASP A 106 -13.13 5.28 -1.35
C ASP A 106 -12.57 6.20 -2.45
N SER A 107 -11.44 6.86 -2.19
CA SER A 107 -10.74 7.69 -3.20
C SER A 107 -10.25 6.89 -4.41
N LEU A 108 -9.65 5.72 -4.18
CA LEU A 108 -9.17 4.83 -5.25
C LEU A 108 -10.32 4.27 -6.09
N LYS A 109 -11.48 4.01 -5.46
CA LYS A 109 -12.71 3.65 -6.17
C LYS A 109 -13.21 4.80 -7.04
N GLY A 110 -13.18 6.03 -6.53
CA GLY A 110 -13.53 7.23 -7.31
C GLY A 110 -12.60 7.46 -8.51
N MET A 111 -11.33 7.08 -8.41
CA MET A 111 -10.36 7.25 -9.50
C MET A 111 -10.62 6.37 -10.72
N GLU A 112 -11.41 5.31 -10.57
CA GLU A 112 -11.81 4.45 -11.69
C GLU A 112 -12.47 5.22 -12.83
N SER A 113 -13.33 6.19 -12.51
CA SER A 113 -13.99 7.02 -13.53
C SER A 113 -13.02 7.90 -14.32
N THR A 114 -11.93 8.37 -13.69
CA THR A 114 -10.92 9.20 -14.37
C THR A 114 -10.11 8.37 -15.35
N ILE A 115 -9.71 7.16 -14.96
CA ILE A 115 -8.98 6.25 -15.86
C ILE A 115 -9.89 5.77 -17.00
N THR A 116 -11.18 5.53 -16.74
CA THR A 116 -12.15 5.19 -17.80
C THR A 116 -12.38 6.34 -18.78
N ALA A 117 -12.39 7.60 -18.30
CA ALA A 117 -12.46 8.75 -19.20
C ALA A 117 -11.25 8.81 -20.14
N ALA A 118 -10.05 8.59 -19.62
CA ALA A 118 -8.82 8.50 -20.42
C ALA A 118 -8.77 7.25 -21.34
N ALA A 119 -9.62 6.25 -21.10
CA ALA A 119 -9.69 5.00 -21.89
C ALA A 119 -10.62 5.08 -23.10
N SER A 120 -11.09 6.27 -23.48
CA SER A 120 -11.93 6.49 -24.68
C SER A 120 -11.09 7.12 -25.80
N PRO A 121 -10.23 6.34 -26.49
CA PRO A 121 -9.38 6.88 -27.54
C PRO A 121 -10.21 7.38 -28.73
N PRO A 122 -9.75 8.41 -29.45
CA PRO A 122 -10.26 8.73 -30.77
C PRO A 122 -10.00 7.57 -31.76
N PRO A 123 -10.82 7.41 -32.83
CA PRO A 123 -10.84 6.22 -33.69
C PRO A 123 -9.51 5.86 -34.39
N GLU A 124 -8.54 6.78 -34.45
CA GLU A 124 -7.30 6.65 -35.22
C GLU A 124 -6.03 6.51 -34.36
N ASP A 125 -6.14 6.40 -33.03
CA ASP A 125 -4.99 6.59 -32.13
C ASP A 125 -4.87 5.48 -31.07
N GLN A 126 -4.01 4.50 -31.31
CA GLN A 126 -3.71 3.38 -30.38
C GLN A 126 -2.48 3.64 -29.51
N SER A 127 -1.83 4.81 -29.64
CA SER A 127 -0.48 5.04 -29.10
C SER A 127 -0.42 5.16 -27.57
N LEU A 128 -1.47 5.67 -26.91
CA LEU A 128 -1.50 5.87 -25.45
C LEU A 128 -2.30 4.79 -24.68
N GLU A 129 -2.88 3.81 -25.36
CA GLU A 129 -3.66 2.74 -24.73
C GLU A 129 -2.82 1.95 -23.71
N VAL A 130 -1.55 1.70 -24.05
CA VAL A 130 -0.58 1.05 -23.15
C VAL A 130 -0.30 1.86 -21.88
N VAL A 131 -0.40 3.19 -21.95
CA VAL A 131 -0.28 4.06 -20.76
C VAL A 131 -1.50 3.88 -19.88
N VAL A 132 -2.70 3.88 -20.48
CA VAL A 132 -3.96 3.67 -19.76
C VAL A 132 -3.99 2.30 -19.08
N ASP A 133 -3.53 1.25 -19.73
CA ASP A 133 -3.45 -0.09 -19.15
C ASP A 133 -2.44 -0.17 -18.01
N MET A 134 -1.27 0.46 -18.16
CA MET A 134 -0.33 0.62 -17.06
C MET A 134 -0.96 1.36 -15.87
N LEU A 135 -1.73 2.43 -16.09
CA LEU A 135 -2.45 3.13 -15.01
C LEU A 135 -3.49 2.23 -14.31
N LYS A 136 -4.17 1.34 -15.05
CA LYS A 136 -5.10 0.34 -14.44
C LYS A 136 -4.34 -0.64 -13.55
N GLU A 137 -3.18 -1.13 -13.98
CA GLU A 137 -2.36 -2.06 -13.19
C GLU A 137 -1.77 -1.41 -11.93
N VAL A 138 -1.29 -0.17 -12.04
CA VAL A 138 -0.82 0.60 -10.88
C VAL A 138 -1.96 0.85 -9.90
N ARG A 139 -3.17 1.16 -10.39
CA ARG A 139 -4.37 1.30 -9.54
C ARG A 139 -4.70 0.01 -8.82
N ALA A 140 -4.74 -1.12 -9.54
CA ALA A 140 -5.04 -2.43 -8.97
C ALA A 140 -4.03 -2.80 -7.88
N THR A 141 -2.75 -2.56 -8.15
CA THR A 141 -1.66 -2.82 -7.21
C THR A 141 -1.76 -1.94 -5.96
N THR A 142 -1.91 -0.62 -6.14
CA THR A 142 -2.09 0.33 -5.04
C THR A 142 -3.31 -0.01 -4.19
N LEU A 143 -4.43 -0.38 -4.82
CA LEU A 143 -5.66 -0.75 -4.14
C LEU A 143 -5.51 -2.01 -3.31
N MET A 144 -4.82 -3.02 -3.83
CA MET A 144 -4.50 -4.23 -3.10
C MET A 144 -3.58 -3.94 -1.91
N ILE A 145 -2.53 -3.12 -2.07
CA ILE A 145 -1.68 -2.68 -0.95
C ILE A 145 -2.52 -1.98 0.12
N VAL A 146 -3.31 -0.97 -0.23
CA VAL A 146 -4.13 -0.23 0.74
C VAL A 146 -5.16 -1.14 1.43
N ARG A 147 -5.81 -2.05 0.70
CA ARG A 147 -6.75 -3.03 1.29
C ARG A 147 -6.06 -3.93 2.29
N SER A 148 -4.86 -4.37 1.96
CA SER A 148 -4.09 -5.29 2.77
C SER A 148 -3.74 -4.67 4.14
N LEU A 149 -3.59 -3.34 4.25
CA LEU A 149 -3.41 -2.62 5.52
C LEU A 149 -4.57 -2.77 6.51
N LEU A 150 -5.76 -3.18 6.06
CA LEU A 150 -6.86 -3.51 6.98
C LEU A 150 -6.48 -4.65 7.93
N SER A 151 -5.55 -5.52 7.53
CA SER A 151 -5.00 -6.57 8.38
C SER A 151 -4.13 -6.00 9.52
N LEU A 152 -3.40 -4.91 9.30
CA LEU A 152 -2.55 -4.23 10.31
C LEU A 152 -3.36 -3.55 11.41
N ILE A 153 -4.63 -3.23 11.12
CA ILE A 153 -5.59 -2.79 12.13
C ILE A 153 -5.96 -3.95 13.06
N ALA A 154 -5.57 -5.19 12.84
CA ALA A 154 -5.87 -6.30 13.75
C ALA A 154 -4.64 -6.66 14.62
N MET A 155 -4.83 -7.39 15.72
CA MET A 155 -3.72 -7.73 16.64
C MET A 155 -3.11 -9.11 16.33
N PRO A 156 -1.79 -9.31 16.52
CA PRO A 156 -1.17 -10.62 16.37
C PRO A 156 -1.77 -11.61 17.37
N ASN A 157 -2.03 -12.83 16.90
CA ASN A 157 -2.61 -13.89 17.72
C ASN A 157 -1.55 -15.01 17.88
N PRO A 158 -1.22 -15.42 19.12
CA PRO A 158 -0.26 -16.51 19.35
C PRO A 158 -0.80 -17.88 18.89
N ASP A 159 -2.11 -18.14 18.98
CA ASP A 159 -2.71 -19.49 18.90
C ASP A 159 -3.19 -19.96 17.52
N ARG A 160 -3.27 -19.09 16.50
CA ARG A 160 -3.85 -19.49 15.21
C ARG A 160 -2.79 -19.88 14.18
N LYS A 161 -2.75 -21.17 13.84
CA LYS A 161 -2.11 -21.67 12.61
C LYS A 161 -2.72 -20.98 11.39
N GLN A 162 -1.87 -20.78 10.37
CA GLN A 162 -2.18 -20.13 9.11
C GLN A 162 -3.45 -20.74 8.48
N ASP A 163 -4.57 -20.01 8.51
CA ASP A 163 -5.81 -20.49 7.92
C ASP A 163 -5.71 -20.40 6.39
N SER A 164 -5.58 -21.57 5.76
CA SER A 164 -5.32 -21.82 4.34
C SER A 164 -6.40 -21.32 3.37
N GLY A 165 -7.51 -20.77 3.88
CA GLY A 165 -8.69 -20.41 3.08
C GLY A 165 -8.75 -18.98 2.50
N ARG A 166 -7.79 -18.07 2.70
CA ARG A 166 -7.82 -16.70 2.10
C ARG A 166 -6.65 -16.47 1.16
N LYS A 167 -6.99 -16.13 -0.08
CA LYS A 167 -6.08 -15.81 -1.19
C LYS A 167 -5.56 -14.36 -1.17
N ASP A 168 -5.37 -13.74 0.01
CA ASP A 168 -4.79 -12.39 0.07
C ASP A 168 -3.26 -12.55 0.26
N PRO A 169 -2.45 -12.31 -0.80
CA PRO A 169 -1.03 -12.66 -0.79
C PRO A 169 -0.20 -11.73 0.10
N VAL A 170 -0.65 -10.49 0.33
CA VAL A 170 0.17 -9.40 0.86
C VAL A 170 0.36 -9.48 2.37
N PHE A 171 -0.69 -9.88 3.11
CA PHE A 171 -0.58 -10.18 4.54
C PHE A 171 -1.10 -11.58 4.81
N ARG A 172 -0.25 -12.57 4.53
CA ARG A 172 -0.43 -13.96 4.96
C ARG A 172 -0.49 -14.13 6.49
N ILE A 173 -0.19 -13.06 7.23
CA ILE A 173 -0.32 -12.97 8.69
C ILE A 173 -1.71 -12.41 9.00
N ARG A 174 -2.67 -13.31 9.23
CA ARG A 174 -4.00 -12.92 9.74
C ARG A 174 -3.86 -12.46 11.19
N LEU A 175 -3.88 -11.16 11.40
CA LEU A 175 -4.13 -10.57 12.71
C LEU A 175 -5.65 -10.65 12.98
N THR A 176 -6.06 -11.07 14.17
CA THR A 176 -7.50 -11.22 14.50
C THR A 176 -8.13 -9.88 14.90
N ARG A 177 -9.37 -9.62 14.45
CA ARG A 177 -10.23 -8.60 15.07
C ARG A 177 -10.45 -9.00 16.52
N VAL A 178 -9.66 -8.45 17.41
CA VAL A 178 -9.92 -8.54 18.85
C VAL A 178 -10.16 -7.10 19.29
N ASP A 179 -11.43 -6.77 19.51
CA ASP A 179 -11.86 -5.54 20.19
C ASP A 179 -11.47 -5.53 21.68
N SER A 180 -10.69 -6.51 22.11
CA SER A 180 -10.17 -6.65 23.46
C SER A 180 -8.66 -6.57 23.42
N LEU A 181 -8.11 -5.37 23.60
CA LEU A 181 -6.79 -5.23 24.23
C LEU A 181 -6.75 -5.97 25.60
N ARG A 182 -7.92 -6.31 26.18
CA ARG A 182 -8.05 -7.29 27.28
C ARG A 182 -7.49 -8.68 26.97
N PHE A 183 -7.35 -9.05 25.70
CA PHE A 183 -6.67 -10.31 25.35
C PHE A 183 -5.18 -10.23 25.66
N LEU A 184 -4.55 -9.07 25.43
CA LEU A 184 -3.15 -8.84 25.79
C LEU A 184 -2.90 -8.77 27.30
N GLU A 185 -3.94 -8.45 28.08
CA GLU A 185 -3.91 -8.57 29.54
C GLU A 185 -3.86 -10.04 30.00
N LYS A 186 -4.21 -11.00 29.12
CA LYS A 186 -4.21 -12.45 29.40
C LYS A 186 -3.04 -13.20 28.76
N CYS A 187 -2.30 -12.58 27.86
CA CYS A 187 -1.13 -13.16 27.22
C CYS A 187 0.01 -13.33 28.23
N ASP A 188 0.73 -14.45 28.14
CA ASP A 188 1.96 -14.62 28.89
C ASP A 188 3.16 -13.93 28.18
N VAL A 189 4.32 -13.93 28.82
CA VAL A 189 5.53 -13.29 28.27
C VAL A 189 5.99 -13.98 26.97
N SER A 190 5.75 -15.30 26.86
CA SER A 190 6.13 -16.08 25.68
C SER A 190 5.28 -15.70 24.46
N ASP A 191 3.97 -15.52 24.66
CA ASP A 191 3.02 -15.02 23.68
C ASP A 191 3.43 -13.64 23.20
N ILE A 192 3.76 -12.73 24.12
CA ILE A 192 4.20 -11.36 23.78
C ILE A 192 5.46 -11.39 22.92
N ARG A 193 6.44 -12.22 23.27
CA ARG A 193 7.68 -12.39 22.50
C ARG A 193 7.42 -12.98 21.11
N SER A 194 6.51 -13.95 21.00
CA SER A 194 6.04 -14.50 19.72
C SER A 194 5.35 -13.44 18.85
N MET A 195 4.51 -12.60 19.47
CA MET A 195 3.82 -11.51 18.79
C MET A 195 4.78 -10.41 18.31
N MET A 196 5.81 -10.07 19.10
CA MET A 196 6.86 -9.13 18.68
C MET A 196 7.58 -9.62 17.42
N LYS A 197 7.99 -10.88 17.36
CA LYS A 197 8.63 -11.46 16.17
C LYS A 197 7.73 -11.35 14.93
N LYS A 198 6.43 -11.63 15.08
CA LYS A 198 5.46 -11.46 13.99
C LYS A 198 5.32 -9.99 13.56
N LEU A 199 5.40 -9.03 14.49
CA LEU A 199 5.35 -7.60 14.18
C LEU A 199 6.59 -7.16 13.40
N GLU A 200 7.78 -7.66 13.74
CA GLU A 200 9.02 -7.41 12.99
C GLU A 200 8.91 -7.93 11.55
N GLU A 201 8.41 -9.15 11.36
CA GLU A 201 8.18 -9.72 10.02
C GLU A 201 7.21 -8.85 9.19
N VAL A 202 6.17 -8.32 9.83
CA VAL A 202 5.21 -7.42 9.17
C VAL A 202 5.82 -6.06 8.85
N GLU A 203 6.63 -5.49 9.74
CA GLU A 203 7.31 -4.21 9.53
C GLU A 203 8.24 -4.27 8.31
N MET A 204 9.01 -5.36 8.16
CA MET A 204 9.85 -5.59 6.97
C MET A 204 9.02 -5.60 5.67
N VAL A 205 7.84 -6.22 5.68
CA VAL A 205 6.94 -6.23 4.52
C VAL A 205 6.39 -4.82 4.25
N VAL A 206 6.05 -4.05 5.28
CA VAL A 206 5.60 -2.65 5.13
C VAL A 206 6.70 -1.80 4.47
N GLU A 207 7.96 -1.96 4.89
CA GLU A 207 9.10 -1.27 4.28
C GLU A 207 9.30 -1.62 2.80
N ASP A 208 9.21 -2.90 2.45
CA ASP A 208 9.25 -3.34 1.05
C ASP A 208 8.13 -2.66 0.22
N LEU A 209 6.89 -2.66 0.73
CA LEU A 209 5.76 -2.03 0.04
C LEU A 209 5.88 -0.51 -0.07
N GLU A 210 6.51 0.16 0.90
CA GLU A 210 6.81 1.60 0.84
C GLU A 210 7.76 1.91 -0.32
N ALA A 211 8.80 1.07 -0.48
CA ALA A 211 9.77 1.21 -1.57
C ALA A 211 9.12 0.98 -2.94
N GLU A 212 8.22 0.01 -3.07
CA GLU A 212 7.48 -0.25 -4.32
C GLU A 212 6.54 0.90 -4.70
N LEU A 213 5.77 1.43 -3.74
CA LEU A 213 4.90 2.60 -3.98
C LEU A 213 5.67 3.86 -4.36
N GLU A 214 6.81 4.08 -3.71
CA GLU A 214 7.73 5.14 -4.07
C GLU A 214 8.30 4.94 -5.49
N GLY A 215 8.62 3.70 -5.87
CA GLY A 215 9.03 3.34 -7.22
C GLY A 215 7.98 3.66 -8.28
N MET A 216 6.72 3.25 -8.04
CA MET A 216 5.60 3.54 -8.92
C MET A 216 5.34 5.05 -9.04
N TYR A 217 5.35 5.78 -7.91
CA TYR A 217 5.22 7.23 -7.88
C TYR A 217 6.24 7.92 -8.80
N ARG A 218 7.53 7.61 -8.64
CA ARG A 218 8.59 8.22 -9.47
C ARG A 218 8.43 7.90 -10.96
N ARG A 219 8.01 6.68 -11.31
CA ARG A 219 7.79 6.28 -12.70
C ARG A 219 6.60 7.00 -13.32
N LEU A 220 5.50 7.18 -12.58
CA LEU A 220 4.35 7.97 -13.03
C LEU A 220 4.68 9.45 -13.22
N VAL A 221 5.53 10.02 -12.36
CA VAL A 221 6.04 11.39 -12.54
C VAL A 221 6.83 11.51 -13.85
N ARG A 222 7.66 10.52 -14.19
CA ARG A 222 8.37 10.47 -15.48
C ARG A 222 7.40 10.33 -16.65
N THR A 223 6.44 9.42 -16.57
CA THR A 223 5.40 9.23 -17.61
C THR A 223 4.66 10.54 -17.88
N ARG A 224 4.25 11.25 -16.82
CA ARG A 224 3.63 12.56 -16.95
C ARG A 224 4.55 13.57 -17.62
N ALA A 225 5.83 13.63 -17.24
CA ALA A 225 6.79 14.54 -17.88
C ALA A 225 6.92 14.27 -19.39
N SER A 226 6.98 13.00 -19.80
CA SER A 226 6.99 12.63 -21.23
C SER A 226 5.71 13.03 -21.95
N LEU A 227 4.53 12.81 -21.35
CA LEU A 227 3.25 13.23 -21.93
C LEU A 227 3.17 14.76 -22.08
N LEU A 228 3.65 15.52 -21.10
CA LEU A 228 3.70 16.98 -21.17
C LEU A 228 4.66 17.45 -22.27
N ASN A 229 5.80 16.77 -22.44
CA ASN A 229 6.74 17.09 -23.52
C ASN A 229 6.09 16.91 -24.90
N ILE A 230 5.33 15.82 -25.12
CA ILE A 230 4.57 15.57 -26.36
C ILE A 230 3.57 16.70 -26.65
N LEU A 231 2.88 17.19 -25.61
CA LEU A 231 1.97 18.33 -25.75
C LEU A 231 2.71 19.60 -26.20
N THR A 232 3.88 19.88 -25.62
CA THR A 232 4.67 21.08 -25.93
C THR A 232 5.44 20.99 -27.25
N SER A 233 5.84 19.81 -27.71
CA SER A 233 6.57 19.62 -28.97
C SER A 233 5.67 19.59 -30.21
N SER A 234 4.35 19.69 -30.02
CA SER A 234 3.33 19.73 -31.07
C SER A 234 2.84 21.15 -31.40
N GLU A 235 3.53 22.18 -30.89
CA GLU A 235 3.40 23.60 -31.24
C GLU A 235 4.45 24.02 -32.27
#